data_AF-A0AA40VP31-F1
#
_entry.id   AF-A0AA40VP31-F1
#
_cell.length_a   1.000
_cell.length_b   1.000
_cell.length_c   1.000
_cell.angle_alpha   90.00
_cell.angle_beta   90.00
_cell.angle_gamma   90.00
#
_symmetry.space_group_name_H-M   'P 1'
#
loop_
_entity.id
_entity.type
_entity.pdbx_description
1 polymer ?
#
loop_
_entity_poly.entity_id
_entity_poly.type
_entity_poly.pdbx_seq_one_letter_code
_entity_poly.pdbx_strand_id
1 'polypeptide(L)'
;MSDDWTRLCALLDDDPDLLTSVGAAAGDPDEADPWGAVIDGLDDAGALAYLERGDAGVELADALAGVPRVFRAGVDLEPVADVEGELPAAIARADAILAPQGLRLVYLAEDSDAFPLVVVPVAHADEIVALATKLGHEARVFG
;
A
#
# COMPACT_ATOMS: atom_id res chain seq x y z
N MET A 1 -5.38 11.53 18.75
CA MET A 1 -4.61 10.76 17.75
C MET A 1 -3.15 10.70 18.17
N SER A 2 -2.52 9.52 18.11
CA SER A 2 -1.07 9.35 18.38
C SER A 2 -0.22 10.02 17.29
N ASP A 3 0.97 10.51 17.64
CA ASP A 3 1.96 11.01 16.67
C ASP A 3 2.33 9.93 15.63
N ASP A 4 2.24 8.65 16.02
CA ASP A 4 2.56 7.52 15.14
C ASP A 4 1.57 7.41 13.96
N TRP A 5 0.27 7.60 14.18
CA TRP A 5 -0.74 7.60 13.11
C TRP A 5 -0.52 8.76 12.13
N THR A 6 -0.22 9.94 12.66
CA THR A 6 0.11 11.13 11.86
C THR A 6 1.31 10.85 10.96
N ARG A 7 2.37 10.27 11.54
CA ARG A 7 3.59 9.96 10.82
C ARG A 7 3.38 8.88 9.75
N LEU A 8 2.62 7.84 10.07
CA LEU A 8 2.29 6.77 9.14
C LEU A 8 1.55 7.32 7.91
N CYS A 9 0.49 8.11 8.09
CA CYS A 9 -0.28 8.68 6.98
C CYS A 9 0.63 9.50 6.05
N ALA A 10 1.47 10.37 6.62
CA ALA A 10 2.38 11.22 5.85
C ALA A 10 3.48 10.46 5.08
N LEU A 11 3.80 9.23 5.48
CA LEU A 11 4.74 8.36 4.77
C LEU A 11 4.06 7.62 3.62
N LEU A 12 2.80 7.22 3.82
CA LEU A 12 1.98 6.50 2.87
C LEU A 12 1.58 7.40 1.71
N ASP A 13 0.87 8.51 1.99
CA ASP A 13 0.36 9.42 0.98
C ASP A 13 0.39 10.90 1.44
N ASP A 14 0.33 11.83 0.49
CA ASP A 14 0.28 13.28 0.74
C ASP A 14 -1.16 13.85 0.76
N ASP A 15 -2.18 12.98 0.59
CA ASP A 15 -3.59 13.34 0.73
C ASP A 15 -3.94 13.77 2.17
N PRO A 16 -4.39 15.03 2.39
CA PRO A 16 -4.83 15.50 3.70
C PRO A 16 -6.11 14.81 4.20
N ASP A 17 -6.94 14.25 3.31
CA ASP A 17 -8.19 13.60 3.70
C ASP A 17 -7.91 12.24 4.38
N LEU A 18 -6.84 11.55 3.99
CA LEU A 18 -6.36 10.33 4.66
C LEU A 18 -6.11 10.57 6.15
N LEU A 19 -5.34 11.62 6.47
CA LEU A 19 -5.03 11.98 7.87
C LEU A 19 -6.30 12.33 8.66
N THR A 20 -7.27 12.97 8.01
CA THR A 20 -8.53 13.37 8.64
C THR A 20 -9.36 12.14 9.01
N SER A 21 -9.53 11.20 8.08
CA SER A 21 -10.30 9.97 8.28
C SER A 21 -9.66 9.09 9.36
N VAL A 22 -8.34 8.87 9.29
CA VAL A 22 -7.60 8.08 10.29
C VAL A 22 -7.64 8.75 11.67
N GLY A 23 -7.56 10.08 11.72
CA GLY A 23 -7.63 10.82 12.98
C GLY A 23 -8.98 10.77 13.66
N ALA A 24 -10.07 10.70 12.90
CA ALA A 24 -11.41 10.46 13.42
C ALA A 24 -11.51 9.05 14.03
N ALA A 25 -11.13 8.02 13.29
CA ALA A 25 -11.15 6.63 13.77
C ALA A 25 -10.24 6.42 14.99
N ALA A 26 -9.02 6.97 14.98
CA ALA A 26 -8.10 6.91 16.11
C ALA A 26 -8.55 7.73 17.34
N GLY A 27 -9.54 8.61 17.18
CA GLY A 27 -10.17 9.36 18.26
C GLY A 27 -11.20 8.54 19.02
N ASP A 28 -11.86 7.59 18.35
CA ASP A 28 -12.85 6.69 18.94
C ASP A 28 -12.74 5.25 18.34
N PRO A 29 -11.73 4.47 18.78
CA PRO A 29 -11.48 3.14 18.23
C PRO A 29 -12.58 2.10 18.49
N ASP A 30 -13.51 2.38 19.42
CA ASP A 30 -14.65 1.50 19.68
C ASP A 30 -15.72 1.64 18.58
N GLU A 31 -15.72 2.76 17.84
CA GLU A 31 -16.65 3.03 16.74
C GLU A 31 -16.05 2.69 15.36
N ALA A 32 -14.74 2.88 15.17
CA ALA A 32 -14.08 2.63 13.89
C ALA A 32 -12.62 2.17 14.05
N ASP A 33 -12.21 1.19 13.24
CA ASP A 33 -10.82 0.74 13.19
C ASP A 33 -9.94 1.76 12.45
N PRO A 34 -8.92 2.35 13.10
CA PRO A 34 -8.02 3.29 12.45
C PRO A 34 -7.21 2.69 11.31
N TRP A 35 -6.94 1.38 11.35
CA TRP A 35 -6.19 0.72 10.29
C TRP A 35 -7.04 0.46 9.05
N GLY A 36 -8.27 -0.01 9.23
CA GLY A 36 -9.28 0.00 8.16
C GLY A 36 -9.41 1.38 7.52
N ALA A 37 -9.48 2.45 8.33
CA ALA A 37 -9.53 3.82 7.80
C ALA A 37 -8.28 4.25 7.00
N VAL A 38 -7.10 3.68 7.29
CA VAL A 38 -5.89 3.89 6.46
C VAL A 38 -6.09 3.23 5.09
N ILE A 39 -6.55 1.98 5.06
CA ILE A 39 -6.73 1.22 3.82
C ILE A 39 -7.82 1.86 2.98
N ASP A 40 -8.98 2.14 3.56
CA ASP A 40 -10.12 2.79 2.89
C ASP A 40 -9.73 4.16 2.33
N GLY A 41 -9.02 4.98 3.12
CA GLY A 41 -8.57 6.29 2.67
C GLY A 41 -7.55 6.24 1.52
N LEU A 42 -6.67 5.23 1.49
CA LEU A 42 -5.76 5.02 0.37
C LEU A 42 -6.49 4.54 -0.88
N ASP A 43 -7.51 3.71 -0.74
CA ASP A 43 -8.35 3.24 -1.85
C ASP A 43 -9.15 4.40 -2.46
N ASP A 44 -9.80 5.21 -1.62
CA ASP A 44 -10.55 6.41 -2.02
C ASP A 44 -9.66 7.42 -2.77
N ALA A 45 -8.40 7.57 -2.34
CA ALA A 45 -7.41 8.42 -2.99
C ALA A 45 -6.83 7.82 -4.29
N GLY A 46 -7.13 6.55 -4.61
CA GLY A 46 -6.52 5.79 -5.69
C GLY A 46 -5.03 5.49 -5.47
N ALA A 47 -4.54 5.63 -4.24
CA ALA A 47 -3.16 5.39 -3.84
C ALA A 47 -2.89 3.90 -3.50
N LEU A 48 -3.94 3.08 -3.52
CA LEU A 48 -3.90 1.65 -3.24
C LEU A 48 -4.13 0.83 -4.52
N ALA A 49 -3.34 -0.23 -4.69
CA ALA A 49 -3.68 -1.34 -5.57
C ALA A 49 -4.26 -2.45 -4.68
N TYR A 50 -5.57 -2.69 -4.79
CA TYR A 50 -6.26 -3.70 -3.99
C TYR A 50 -6.55 -4.94 -4.84
N LEU A 51 -5.97 -6.08 -4.48
CA LEU A 51 -6.06 -7.33 -5.25
C LEU A 51 -6.65 -8.44 -4.40
N GLU A 52 -7.40 -9.34 -5.01
CA GLU A 52 -7.90 -10.57 -4.38
C GLU A 52 -6.86 -11.69 -4.44
N ARG A 53 -6.95 -12.69 -3.55
CA ARG A 53 -6.05 -13.86 -3.56
C ARG A 53 -5.99 -14.59 -4.92
N GLY A 54 -7.07 -14.54 -5.68
CA GLY A 54 -7.21 -15.21 -6.98
C GLY A 54 -6.61 -14.43 -8.16
N ASP A 55 -6.21 -13.18 -7.95
CA ASP A 55 -5.69 -12.32 -9.01
C ASP A 55 -4.29 -12.76 -9.48
N ALA A 56 -3.91 -12.35 -10.68
CA ALA A 56 -2.64 -12.68 -11.30
C ALA A 56 -1.86 -11.40 -11.66
N GLY A 57 -0.77 -11.58 -12.42
CA GLY A 57 0.09 -10.48 -12.83
C GLY A 57 -0.63 -9.42 -13.66
N VAL A 58 -1.64 -9.81 -14.45
CA VAL A 58 -2.40 -8.88 -15.30
C VAL A 58 -3.22 -7.91 -14.45
N GLU A 59 -3.99 -8.42 -13.50
CA GLU A 59 -4.79 -7.60 -12.59
C GLU A 59 -3.89 -6.70 -11.73
N LEU A 60 -2.76 -7.22 -11.25
CA LEU A 60 -1.77 -6.42 -10.53
C LEU A 60 -1.20 -5.29 -11.40
N ALA A 61 -0.83 -5.57 -12.65
CA ALA A 61 -0.29 -4.57 -13.56
C ALA A 61 -1.32 -3.47 -13.86
N ASP A 62 -2.57 -3.85 -14.10
CA ASP A 62 -3.67 -2.91 -14.35
C ASP A 62 -3.96 -2.04 -13.11
N ALA A 63 -4.04 -2.65 -11.93
CA ALA A 63 -4.23 -1.92 -10.66
C ALA A 63 -3.08 -0.93 -10.41
N LEU A 64 -1.83 -1.38 -10.55
CA LEU A 64 -0.64 -0.54 -10.38
C LEU A 64 -0.58 0.59 -11.41
N ALA A 65 -1.02 0.38 -12.65
CA ALA A 65 -1.05 1.42 -13.68
C ALA A 65 -1.95 2.61 -13.28
N GLY A 66 -2.99 2.35 -12.48
CA GLY A 66 -3.88 3.37 -11.92
C GLY A 66 -3.27 4.16 -10.76
N VAL A 67 -2.29 3.60 -10.05
CA VAL A 67 -1.70 4.25 -8.86
C VAL A 67 -0.91 5.50 -9.27
N PRO A 68 -1.23 6.70 -8.75
CA PRO A 68 -0.64 7.97 -9.20
C PRO A 68 0.90 8.01 -9.19
N ARG A 69 1.53 7.37 -8.20
CA ARG A 69 3.00 7.32 -8.09
C ARG A 69 3.63 6.46 -9.18
N VAL A 70 3.02 5.34 -9.52
CA VAL A 70 3.45 4.43 -10.59
C VAL A 70 3.24 5.09 -11.94
N PHE A 71 2.05 5.67 -12.16
CA PHE A 71 1.74 6.43 -13.36
C PHE A 71 2.76 7.55 -13.61
N ARG A 72 3.09 8.34 -12.58
CA ARG A 72 4.10 9.41 -12.65
C ARG A 72 5.52 8.89 -12.93
N ALA A 73 5.87 7.73 -12.41
CA ALA A 73 7.17 7.10 -12.66
C ALA A 73 7.30 6.59 -14.10
N GLY A 74 6.18 6.36 -14.80
CA GLY A 74 6.16 5.91 -16.20
C GLY A 74 6.84 4.55 -16.39
N VAL A 75 6.72 3.67 -15.39
CA VAL A 75 7.32 2.32 -15.45
C VAL A 75 6.57 1.44 -16.42
N ASP A 76 7.31 0.56 -17.08
CA ASP A 76 6.75 -0.50 -17.91
C ASP A 76 6.31 -1.69 -17.01
N LEU A 77 5.01 -1.96 -17.00
CA LEU A 77 4.39 -3.02 -16.21
C LEU A 77 4.06 -4.28 -17.03
N GLU A 78 4.31 -4.29 -18.35
CA GLU A 78 4.13 -5.49 -19.18
C GLU A 78 4.85 -6.73 -18.59
N PRO A 79 6.08 -6.61 -18.05
CA PRO A 79 6.76 -7.76 -17.44
C PRO A 79 6.14 -8.24 -16.11
N VAL A 80 5.22 -7.49 -15.51
CA VAL A 80 4.42 -7.94 -14.34
C VAL A 80 3.24 -8.76 -14.83
N ALA A 81 2.55 -8.28 -15.87
CA ALA A 81 1.44 -8.98 -16.52
C ALA A 81 1.83 -10.37 -17.04
N ASP A 82 3.06 -10.50 -17.54
CA ASP A 82 3.61 -11.75 -18.08
C ASP A 82 4.03 -12.79 -17.01
N VAL A 83 3.92 -12.47 -15.72
CA VAL A 83 4.29 -13.43 -14.66
C VAL A 83 3.25 -14.53 -14.55
N GLU A 84 3.64 -15.74 -14.96
CA GLU A 84 2.86 -16.95 -14.70
C GLU A 84 2.96 -17.37 -13.22
N GLY A 85 1.85 -17.79 -12.64
CA GLY A 85 1.80 -18.37 -11.29
C GLY A 85 0.99 -17.53 -10.31
N GLU A 86 1.38 -17.58 -9.04
CA GLU A 86 0.65 -16.95 -7.94
C GLU A 86 1.00 -15.46 -7.80
N LEU A 87 0.02 -14.66 -7.36
CA LEU A 87 0.13 -13.21 -7.14
C LEU A 87 1.41 -12.78 -6.40
N PRO A 88 1.90 -13.45 -5.34
CA PRO A 88 3.13 -13.05 -4.65
C PRO A 88 4.36 -12.98 -5.56
N ALA A 89 4.44 -13.84 -6.60
CA ALA A 89 5.54 -13.78 -7.57
C ALA A 89 5.44 -12.53 -8.47
N ALA A 90 4.22 -12.17 -8.88
CA ALA A 90 3.99 -10.95 -9.65
C ALA A 90 4.26 -9.69 -8.81
N ILE A 91 3.90 -9.69 -7.51
CA ILE A 91 4.19 -8.60 -6.59
C ILE A 91 5.71 -8.41 -6.44
N ALA A 92 6.46 -9.49 -6.21
CA ALA A 92 7.92 -9.42 -6.13
C ALA A 92 8.53 -8.89 -7.43
N ARG A 93 7.98 -9.26 -8.59
CA ARG A 93 8.41 -8.74 -9.89
C ARG A 93 8.12 -7.24 -10.02
N ALA A 94 6.95 -6.78 -9.61
CA ALA A 94 6.58 -5.38 -9.61
C ALA A 94 7.48 -4.54 -8.68
N ASP A 95 7.75 -5.01 -7.45
CA ASP A 95 8.65 -4.33 -6.51
C ASP A 95 10.06 -4.16 -7.10
N ALA A 96 10.57 -5.19 -7.79
CA ALA A 96 11.85 -5.15 -8.47
C ALA A 96 11.90 -4.15 -9.65
N ILE A 97 10.78 -3.91 -10.35
CA ILE A 97 10.67 -2.92 -11.43
C ILE A 97 10.58 -1.50 -10.87
N LEU A 98 9.90 -1.33 -9.74
CA LEU A 98 9.72 -0.05 -9.05
C LEU A 98 11.00 0.41 -8.32
N ALA A 99 11.80 -0.52 -7.79
CA ALA A 99 12.99 -0.23 -7.00
C ALA A 99 14.01 0.70 -7.70
N PRO A 100 14.37 0.53 -8.99
CA PRO A 100 15.24 1.47 -9.71
C PRO A 100 14.69 2.90 -9.81
N GLN A 101 13.37 3.09 -9.68
CA GLN A 101 12.72 4.41 -9.63
C GLN A 101 12.67 5.00 -8.22
N GLY A 102 13.28 4.34 -7.24
CA GLY A 102 13.24 4.75 -5.84
C GLY A 102 11.89 4.48 -5.16
N LEU A 103 11.09 3.57 -5.71
CA LEU A 103 9.77 3.19 -5.20
C LEU A 103 9.79 1.76 -4.66
N ARG A 104 8.89 1.46 -3.72
CA ARG A 104 8.69 0.13 -3.12
C ARG A 104 7.21 -0.16 -2.96
N LEU A 105 6.85 -1.44 -3.04
CA LEU A 105 5.55 -1.95 -2.63
C LEU A 105 5.58 -2.31 -1.15
N VAL A 106 4.56 -1.84 -0.44
CA VAL A 106 4.27 -2.24 0.94
C VAL A 106 2.88 -2.89 0.95
N TYR A 107 2.81 -4.11 1.47
CA TYR A 107 1.56 -4.75 1.81
C TYR A 107 1.09 -4.28 3.18
N LEU A 108 -0.20 -3.94 3.27
CA LEU A 108 -0.89 -3.59 4.50
C LEU A 108 -1.85 -4.75 4.81
N ALA A 109 -1.57 -5.51 5.86
CA ALA A 109 -2.37 -6.68 6.20
C ALA A 109 -3.73 -6.26 6.76
N GLU A 110 -4.78 -6.97 6.37
CA GLU A 110 -6.13 -6.79 6.91
C GLU A 110 -6.76 -8.16 7.21
N ASP A 111 -7.93 -8.14 7.84
CA ASP A 111 -8.68 -9.35 8.22
C ASP A 111 -9.38 -10.04 7.03
N SER A 112 -8.78 -9.97 5.84
CA SER A 112 -9.21 -10.61 4.59
C SER A 112 -8.04 -11.35 3.94
N ASP A 113 -8.30 -12.11 2.87
CA ASP A 113 -7.24 -12.69 2.05
C ASP A 113 -6.83 -11.83 0.85
N ALA A 114 -7.22 -10.55 0.86
CA ALA A 114 -6.80 -9.58 -0.13
C ALA A 114 -5.34 -9.14 0.07
N PHE A 115 -4.85 -8.44 -0.94
CA PHE A 115 -3.54 -7.82 -1.01
C PHE A 115 -3.69 -6.31 -1.24
N PRO A 116 -3.94 -5.53 -0.17
CA PRO A 116 -3.80 -4.08 -0.21
C PRO A 116 -2.32 -3.72 -0.37
N LEU A 117 -1.97 -3.11 -1.51
CA LEU A 117 -0.60 -2.75 -1.85
C LEU A 117 -0.49 -1.24 -2.09
N VAL A 118 0.37 -0.59 -1.33
CA VAL A 118 0.67 0.84 -1.48
C VAL A 118 2.08 1.03 -2.05
N VAL A 119 2.25 2.02 -2.92
CA VAL A 119 3.54 2.37 -3.52
C VAL A 119 4.13 3.58 -2.81
N VAL A 120 5.31 3.40 -2.23
CA VAL A 120 5.96 4.43 -1.41
C VAL A 120 7.41 4.68 -1.83
N PRO A 121 7.98 5.86 -1.55
CA PRO A 121 9.42 6.06 -1.64
C PRO A 121 10.17 4.99 -0.84
N VAL A 122 11.26 4.46 -1.41
CA VAL A 122 12.09 3.43 -0.76
C VAL A 122 12.60 3.86 0.61
N ALA A 123 12.86 5.16 0.80
CA ALA A 123 13.31 5.72 2.07
C ALA A 123 12.24 5.67 3.18
N HIS A 124 10.97 5.46 2.83
CA HIS A 124 9.85 5.42 3.78
C HIS A 124 9.51 3.99 4.23
N ALA A 125 9.87 2.98 3.43
CA ALA A 125 9.35 1.62 3.59
C ALA A 125 9.66 1.00 4.96
N ASP A 126 10.90 1.09 5.43
CA ASP A 126 11.30 0.53 6.73
C ASP A 126 10.60 1.22 7.91
N GLU A 127 10.38 2.54 7.80
CA GLU A 127 9.68 3.31 8.83
C GLU A 127 8.18 2.98 8.87
N ILE A 128 7.55 2.80 7.72
CA ILE A 128 6.16 2.35 7.61
C ILE A 128 5.98 0.99 8.30
N VAL A 129 6.84 0.02 8.01
CA VAL A 129 6.79 -1.32 8.62
C VAL A 129 6.96 -1.23 10.14
N ALA A 130 7.91 -0.42 10.62
CA ALA A 130 8.14 -0.22 12.04
C ALA A 130 6.94 0.45 12.75
N LEU A 131 6.32 1.44 12.12
CA LEU A 131 5.15 2.14 12.66
C LEU A 131 3.91 1.24 12.68
N ALA A 132 3.64 0.50 11.60
CA ALA A 132 2.56 -0.48 11.55
C ALA A 132 2.70 -1.49 12.70
N THR A 133 3.91 -2.04 12.88
CA THR A 133 4.22 -2.98 13.97
C THR A 133 3.98 -2.35 15.34
N LYS A 134 4.43 -1.10 15.54
CA LYS A 134 4.25 -0.36 16.80
C LYS A 134 2.77 -0.11 17.12
N LEU A 135 1.97 0.11 16.08
CA LEU A 135 0.52 0.31 16.16
C LEU A 135 -0.26 -1.00 16.31
N GLY A 136 0.40 -2.15 16.18
CA GLY A 136 -0.21 -3.48 16.35
C GLY A 136 -0.70 -4.12 15.06
N HIS A 137 -0.31 -3.58 13.89
CA HIS A 137 -0.69 -4.07 12.57
C HIS A 137 0.50 -4.67 11.83
N GLU A 138 0.23 -5.50 10.83
CA GLU A 138 1.26 -6.06 9.97
C GLU A 138 1.37 -5.26 8.67
N ALA A 139 2.60 -4.84 8.36
CA ALA A 139 2.97 -4.36 7.05
C ALA A 139 4.29 -5.00 6.64
N ARG A 140 4.48 -5.26 5.34
CA ARG A 140 5.73 -5.86 4.84
C ARG A 140 6.06 -5.42 3.42
N VAL A 141 7.33 -5.50 3.08
CA VAL A 141 7.85 -5.29 1.72
C VAL A 141 8.12 -6.64 1.04
N PHE A 142 8.34 -6.64 -0.27
CA PHE A 142 8.49 -7.86 -1.10
C PHE A 142 9.90 -8.07 -1.67
N GLY A 143 10.91 -7.43 -1.05
CA GLY A 143 12.32 -7.51 -1.47
C GLY A 143 13.10 -8.66 -0.86
#